data_AF-A0A3C2A9H7-F1
#
_entry.id   AF-A0A3C2A9H7-F1
#
_cell.length_a   1.000
_cell.length_b   1.000
_cell.length_c   1.000
_cell.angle_alpha   90.00
_cell.angle_beta   90.00
_cell.angle_gamma   90.00
#
_symmetry.space_group_name_H-M   'P 1'
#
loop_
_entity.id
_entity.type
_entity.pdbx_description
1 polymer ?
#
loop_
_entity_poly.entity_id
_entity_poly.type
_entity_poly.pdbx_seq_one_letter_code
_entity_poly.pdbx_strand_id
1 'polypeptide(L)'
;MPLLLLLSYLSFSGNPGLSTAVNQEVPVKRQTVTLGTQDSVTVWAEAPVYWVVYQPVLREYDNLKEGAWHLEEIEYQPVLLSSVATTKQTFRLSAGTYLVGTQTDTTLNPIATIHPLHLQRTGTLQMVVQESDDYVGYLTELLGLPFVIPPKLLGNYGHQTDLRVGTDCAELAIYGRRRMGHPVPYGGPRGIREFLVPTDSVVPGTVVHYGFQVSVVYQDRGQPGLLDAEDLLIHAYQTQVAIERLGDVALWGMPYQLYQWKESTFSPLGK
;
A
#
# COMPACT_ATOMS: atom_id res chain seq x y z
N MET A 1 22.24 18.94 -22.60
CA MET A 1 20.78 19.16 -22.68
C MET A 1 20.14 18.34 -21.57
N PRO A 2 19.57 18.94 -20.52
CA PRO A 2 18.94 18.18 -19.47
C PRO A 2 17.58 17.68 -19.99
N LEU A 3 17.39 16.36 -19.89
CA LEU A 3 16.12 15.70 -20.20
C LEU A 3 15.16 16.07 -19.06
N LEU A 4 14.22 16.98 -19.35
CA LEU A 4 13.13 17.34 -18.44
C LEU A 4 12.33 16.06 -18.16
N LEU A 5 12.45 15.52 -16.94
CA LEU A 5 11.53 14.52 -16.41
C LEU A 5 10.16 15.21 -16.28
N LEU A 6 9.33 15.07 -17.31
CA LEU A 6 7.91 15.32 -17.20
C LEU A 6 7.36 14.33 -16.17
N LEU A 7 7.25 14.78 -14.92
CA LEU A 7 6.19 14.33 -14.03
C LEU A 7 4.90 14.72 -14.73
N SER A 8 4.35 13.80 -15.53
CA SER A 8 2.99 13.88 -16.02
C SER A 8 2.09 13.89 -14.79
N TYR A 9 1.70 15.09 -14.37
CA TYR A 9 0.48 15.28 -13.60
C TYR A 9 -0.65 14.79 -14.50
N LEU A 10 -0.91 13.48 -14.45
CA LEU A 10 -2.21 12.94 -14.82
C LEU A 10 -3.18 13.54 -13.81
N SER A 11 -3.73 14.69 -14.16
CA SER A 11 -4.90 15.26 -13.50
C SER A 11 -6.06 14.30 -13.77
N PHE A 12 -6.15 13.24 -12.97
CA PHE A 12 -7.35 12.44 -12.91
C PHE A 12 -8.46 13.40 -12.44
N SER A 13 -9.41 13.66 -13.35
CA SER A 13 -10.60 14.42 -13.06
C SER A 13 -11.25 13.85 -11.80
N GLY A 14 -11.55 14.71 -10.81
CA GLY A 14 -12.08 14.28 -9.53
C GLY A 14 -13.29 13.35 -9.68
N ASN A 15 -13.49 12.44 -8.72
CA ASN A 15 -14.63 11.54 -8.72
C ASN A 15 -15.93 12.36 -8.77
N PRO A 16 -16.72 12.34 -9.86
CA PRO A 16 -17.83 13.26 -10.00
C PRO A 16 -18.92 13.03 -8.96
N GLY A 17 -18.96 11.86 -8.30
CA GLY A 17 -20.01 11.49 -7.34
C GLY A 17 -19.71 11.71 -5.86
N LEU A 18 -18.46 11.98 -5.46
CA LEU A 18 -18.08 12.10 -4.04
C LEU A 18 -17.25 13.36 -3.76
N SER A 19 -17.52 13.99 -2.62
CA SER A 19 -16.66 15.02 -2.05
C SER A 19 -16.15 14.58 -0.68
N THR A 20 -14.98 15.08 -0.30
CA THR A 20 -14.25 14.64 0.90
C THR A 20 -13.69 15.84 1.64
N ALA A 21 -13.70 15.79 2.97
CA ALA A 21 -13.05 16.77 3.83
C ALA A 21 -12.30 16.05 4.94
N VAL A 22 -11.03 16.40 5.10
CA VAL A 22 -10.19 15.92 6.20
C VAL A 22 -10.27 16.95 7.32
N ASN A 23 -10.46 16.51 8.56
CA ASN A 23 -10.43 17.36 9.76
C ASN A 23 -11.30 18.63 9.70
N GLN A 24 -12.49 18.52 9.12
CA GLN A 24 -13.45 19.63 8.94
C GLN A 24 -13.00 20.73 7.96
N GLU A 25 -12.05 20.43 7.09
CA GLU A 25 -11.68 21.30 5.97
C GLU A 25 -12.81 21.44 4.94
N VAL A 26 -12.57 22.29 3.94
CA VAL A 26 -13.49 22.50 2.81
C VAL A 26 -13.59 21.21 1.98
N PRO A 27 -14.80 20.73 1.65
CA PRO A 27 -14.96 19.56 0.82
C PRO A 27 -14.33 19.72 -0.58
N VAL A 28 -13.55 18.72 -0.99
CA VAL A 28 -12.91 18.63 -2.32
C VAL A 28 -13.25 17.30 -2.99
N LYS A 29 -13.41 17.31 -4.33
CA LYS A 29 -13.59 16.09 -5.12
C LYS A 29 -12.22 15.51 -5.47
N ARG A 30 -11.89 14.33 -4.93
CA ARG A 30 -10.64 13.58 -5.18
C ARG A 30 -10.95 12.09 -5.31
N GLN A 31 -10.11 11.35 -6.04
CA GLN A 31 -10.20 9.88 -6.14
C GLN A 31 -9.35 9.17 -5.08
N THR A 32 -8.35 9.86 -4.53
CA THR A 32 -7.50 9.38 -3.45
C THR A 32 -7.37 10.47 -2.38
N VAL A 33 -7.48 10.08 -1.11
CA VAL A 33 -7.26 10.95 0.06
C VAL A 33 -6.21 10.30 0.95
N THR A 34 -5.16 11.05 1.29
CA THR A 34 -4.14 10.63 2.28
C THR A 34 -4.49 11.21 3.65
N LEU A 35 -4.30 10.40 4.70
CA LEU A 35 -4.70 10.67 6.07
C LEU A 35 -3.59 10.20 7.04
N GLY A 36 -3.43 10.87 8.16
CA GLY A 36 -2.78 10.33 9.35
C GLY A 36 -3.77 9.54 10.22
N THR A 37 -3.27 8.68 11.11
CA THR A 37 -4.12 7.88 12.03
C THR A 37 -4.98 8.71 13.00
N GLN A 38 -4.63 9.97 13.25
CA GLN A 38 -5.41 10.88 14.10
C GLN A 38 -6.48 11.65 13.32
N ASP A 39 -6.45 11.58 11.99
CA ASP A 39 -7.37 12.32 11.15
C ASP A 39 -8.77 11.71 11.17
N SER A 40 -9.74 12.56 10.86
CA SER A 40 -11.07 12.12 10.48
C SER A 40 -11.36 12.59 9.06
N VAL A 41 -11.94 11.71 8.25
CA VAL A 41 -12.41 12.07 6.92
C VAL A 41 -13.92 11.95 6.85
N THR A 42 -14.56 12.98 6.32
CA THR A 42 -15.98 12.94 6.02
C THR A 42 -16.14 12.89 4.51
N VAL A 43 -17.01 11.99 4.06
CA VAL A 43 -17.35 11.80 2.64
C VAL A 43 -18.82 12.13 2.45
N TRP A 44 -19.13 12.86 1.39
CA TRP A 44 -20.49 13.18 1.00
C TRP A 44 -20.80 12.64 -0.40
N ALA A 45 -22.06 12.22 -0.56
CA ALA A 45 -22.67 11.89 -1.84
C ALA A 45 -23.78 12.91 -2.16
N GLU A 46 -24.09 13.07 -3.45
CA GLU A 46 -25.10 14.03 -3.92
C GLU A 46 -26.55 13.61 -3.59
N ALA A 47 -26.77 12.31 -3.32
CA ALA A 47 -28.04 11.73 -2.93
C ALA A 47 -27.82 10.65 -1.85
N PRO A 48 -28.87 10.22 -1.12
CA PRO A 48 -28.75 9.10 -0.18
C PRO A 48 -28.24 7.83 -0.87
N VAL A 49 -27.22 7.21 -0.29
CA VAL A 49 -26.55 6.01 -0.82
C VAL A 49 -26.24 5.04 0.31
N TYR A 50 -26.10 3.77 -0.05
CA TYR A 50 -25.54 2.75 0.82
C TYR A 50 -24.02 2.81 0.74
N TRP A 51 -23.37 3.05 1.87
CA TRP A 51 -21.92 3.09 1.94
C TRP A 51 -21.34 1.69 2.05
N VAL A 52 -20.35 1.40 1.22
CA VAL A 52 -19.67 0.10 1.18
C VAL A 52 -18.16 0.28 1.30
N VAL A 53 -17.49 -0.71 1.88
CA VAL A 53 -16.04 -0.87 1.79
C VAL A 53 -15.77 -2.09 0.91
N TYR A 54 -14.94 -1.91 -0.12
CA TYR A 54 -14.48 -3.00 -0.98
C TYR A 54 -13.21 -3.60 -0.37
N GLN A 55 -13.36 -4.73 0.30
CA GLN A 55 -12.23 -5.45 0.92
C GLN A 55 -11.60 -6.38 -0.13
N PRO A 56 -10.29 -6.30 -0.39
CA PRO A 56 -9.65 -7.28 -1.26
C PRO A 56 -9.73 -8.66 -0.62
N VAL A 57 -9.94 -9.70 -1.43
CA VAL A 57 -9.81 -11.08 -0.98
C VAL A 57 -8.32 -11.35 -0.75
N LEU A 58 -7.95 -11.68 0.48
CA LEU A 58 -6.56 -11.84 0.90
C LEU A 58 -6.05 -13.24 0.55
N ARG A 59 -5.24 -13.31 -0.50
CA ARG A 59 -4.56 -14.51 -0.97
C ARG A 59 -3.35 -14.09 -1.81
N GLU A 60 -2.56 -15.06 -2.21
CA GLU A 60 -1.55 -14.87 -3.25
C GLU A 60 -2.25 -14.73 -4.62
N TYR A 61 -1.89 -13.67 -5.34
CA TYR A 61 -2.23 -13.47 -6.75
C TYR A 61 -0.95 -13.61 -7.57
N ASP A 62 -0.97 -14.45 -8.61
CA ASP A 62 0.19 -14.85 -9.38
C ASP A 62 0.12 -14.30 -10.81
N ASN A 63 0.81 -13.17 -11.02
CA ASN A 63 0.96 -12.55 -12.33
C ASN A 63 1.91 -13.34 -13.25
N LEU A 64 2.53 -14.45 -12.81
CA LEU A 64 3.37 -15.31 -13.65
C LEU A 64 2.62 -16.51 -14.22
N LYS A 65 1.46 -16.87 -13.64
CA LYS A 65 0.72 -18.11 -13.92
C LYS A 65 0.48 -18.38 -15.41
N GLU A 66 0.21 -17.34 -16.20
CA GLU A 66 -0.07 -17.46 -17.64
C GLU A 66 0.94 -16.70 -18.52
N GLY A 67 2.17 -16.53 -18.00
CA GLY A 67 3.29 -15.94 -18.73
C GLY A 67 3.52 -14.45 -18.44
N ALA A 68 4.51 -13.88 -19.14
CA ALA A 68 5.08 -12.58 -18.80
C ALA A 68 4.09 -11.40 -18.81
N TRP A 69 3.02 -11.49 -19.60
CA TRP A 69 2.02 -10.42 -19.77
C TRP A 69 0.74 -10.63 -18.94
N HIS A 70 0.63 -11.75 -18.22
CA HIS A 70 -0.54 -12.02 -17.39
C HIS A 70 -0.64 -11.03 -16.22
N LEU A 71 -1.86 -10.63 -15.91
CA LEU A 71 -2.25 -9.86 -14.74
C LEU A 71 -3.45 -10.58 -14.14
N GLU A 72 -3.30 -11.11 -12.93
CA GLU A 72 -4.43 -11.71 -12.23
C GLU A 72 -5.37 -10.61 -11.74
N GLU A 73 -6.68 -10.86 -11.85
CA GLU A 73 -7.69 -9.94 -11.34
C GLU A 73 -7.70 -9.96 -9.81
N ILE A 74 -7.64 -8.79 -9.19
CA ILE A 74 -7.84 -8.68 -7.74
C ILE A 74 -9.33 -8.73 -7.45
N GLU A 75 -9.73 -9.66 -6.60
CA GLU A 75 -11.11 -9.82 -6.16
C GLU A 75 -11.39 -8.93 -4.95
N TYR A 76 -12.53 -8.24 -4.97
CA TYR A 76 -12.99 -7.38 -3.91
C TYR A 76 -14.38 -7.80 -3.45
N GLN A 77 -14.52 -8.06 -2.15
CA GLN A 77 -15.79 -8.31 -1.49
C GLN A 77 -16.34 -6.98 -0.95
N PRO A 78 -17.46 -6.47 -1.47
CA PRO A 78 -18.11 -5.33 -0.85
C PRO A 78 -18.74 -5.72 0.50
N VAL A 79 -18.53 -4.86 1.49
CA VAL A 79 -19.12 -4.95 2.83
C VAL A 79 -19.93 -3.69 3.08
N LEU A 80 -21.21 -3.86 3.39
CA LEU A 80 -22.11 -2.77 3.72
C LEU A 80 -21.75 -2.19 5.09
N LEU A 81 -21.58 -0.87 5.18
CA LEU A 81 -21.32 -0.18 6.45
C LEU A 81 -22.58 0.05 7.27
N SER A 82 -23.73 0.21 6.60
CA SER A 82 -25.02 0.46 7.21
C SER A 82 -26.16 0.04 6.27
N SER A 83 -27.24 -0.51 6.83
CA SER A 83 -28.48 -0.80 6.11
C SER A 83 -29.36 0.43 5.86
N VAL A 84 -28.87 1.63 6.21
CA VAL A 84 -29.57 2.90 6.02
C VAL A 84 -28.79 3.75 5.03
N ALA A 85 -29.47 4.17 3.96
CA ALA A 85 -28.89 5.08 2.99
C ALA A 85 -28.73 6.48 3.60
N THR A 86 -27.54 7.08 3.44
CA THR A 86 -27.23 8.43 3.92
C THR A 86 -26.48 9.21 2.85
N THR A 87 -26.49 10.54 2.94
CA THR A 87 -25.70 11.41 2.05
C THR A 87 -24.29 11.65 2.58
N LYS A 88 -23.97 11.17 3.78
CA LYS A 88 -22.75 11.50 4.51
C LYS A 88 -22.28 10.33 5.36
N GLN A 89 -20.98 10.07 5.34
CA GLN A 89 -20.31 9.13 6.24
C GLN A 89 -19.00 9.73 6.75
N THR A 90 -18.72 9.56 8.03
CA THR A 90 -17.43 9.97 8.65
C THR A 90 -16.65 8.73 9.06
N PHE A 91 -15.35 8.75 8.80
CA PHE A 91 -14.43 7.66 9.05
C PHE A 91 -13.29 8.11 9.96
N ARG A 92 -12.89 7.20 10.86
CA ARG A 92 -11.64 7.21 11.61
C ARG A 92 -11.04 5.82 11.42
N LEU A 93 -9.87 5.75 10.84
CA LEU A 93 -9.30 4.52 10.31
C LEU A 93 -7.92 4.29 10.92
N SER A 94 -7.56 3.02 11.13
CA SER A 94 -6.17 2.63 11.38
C SER A 94 -5.36 2.73 10.09
N ALA A 95 -4.04 2.64 10.20
CA ALA A 95 -3.16 2.62 9.04
C ALA A 95 -3.51 1.50 8.04
N GLY A 96 -3.29 1.78 6.76
CA GLY A 96 -3.63 0.91 5.64
C GLY A 96 -4.32 1.63 4.50
N THR A 97 -4.77 0.86 3.51
CA THR A 97 -5.52 1.38 2.36
C THR A 97 -6.94 0.84 2.34
N TYR A 98 -7.91 1.72 2.14
CA TYR A 98 -9.33 1.41 2.14
C TYR A 98 -9.98 1.89 0.85
N LEU A 99 -10.82 1.05 0.24
CA LEU A 99 -11.63 1.42 -0.91
C LEU A 99 -13.06 1.61 -0.45
N VAL A 100 -13.47 2.87 -0.29
CA VAL A 100 -14.83 3.25 0.10
C VAL A 100 -15.62 3.57 -1.14
N GLY A 101 -16.85 3.08 -1.25
CA GLY A 101 -17.74 3.55 -2.30
C GLY A 101 -19.20 3.52 -1.94
N THR A 102 -20.02 3.69 -2.97
CA THR A 102 -21.46 3.85 -2.83
C THR A 102 -22.25 2.86 -3.69
N GLN A 103 -23.44 2.51 -3.20
CA GLN A 103 -24.43 1.69 -3.91
C GLN A 103 -25.83 2.30 -3.78
N THR A 104 -26.70 1.99 -4.74
CA THR A 104 -28.11 2.45 -4.78
C THR A 104 -29.06 1.52 -4.03
N ASP A 105 -28.62 0.29 -3.77
CA ASP A 105 -29.34 -0.73 -3.02
C ASP A 105 -28.36 -1.51 -2.12
N THR A 106 -28.85 -2.54 -1.42
CA THR A 106 -28.08 -3.35 -0.46
C THR A 106 -27.48 -4.62 -1.08
N THR A 107 -27.53 -4.78 -2.41
CA THR A 107 -27.04 -5.97 -3.10
C THR A 107 -25.53 -5.95 -3.25
N LEU A 108 -24.85 -6.86 -2.54
CA LEU A 108 -23.40 -6.93 -2.48
C LEU A 108 -22.84 -7.95 -3.49
N ASN A 109 -22.44 -7.48 -4.67
CA ASN A 109 -21.80 -8.31 -5.68
C ASN A 109 -20.26 -8.16 -5.63
N PRO A 110 -19.49 -9.26 -5.53
CA PRO A 110 -18.04 -9.22 -5.67
C PRO A 110 -17.61 -8.58 -6.99
N ILE A 111 -16.43 -7.94 -6.98
CA ILE A 111 -15.84 -7.30 -8.16
C ILE A 111 -14.44 -7.88 -8.35
N ALA A 112 -14.12 -8.33 -9.56
CA ALA A 112 -12.77 -8.71 -9.95
C ALA A 112 -12.27 -7.73 -11.02
N THR A 113 -11.02 -7.26 -10.91
CA THR A 113 -10.42 -6.36 -11.90
C THR A 113 -8.90 -6.35 -11.84
N ILE A 114 -8.24 -6.21 -12.99
CA ILE A 114 -6.79 -5.97 -13.09
C ILE A 114 -6.40 -4.52 -12.82
N HIS A 115 -7.36 -3.61 -12.76
CA HIS A 115 -7.13 -2.16 -12.71
C HIS A 115 -7.50 -1.59 -11.33
N PRO A 116 -6.97 -0.42 -10.93
CA PRO A 116 -7.28 0.16 -9.62
C PRO A 116 -8.76 0.55 -9.53
N LEU A 117 -9.50 -0.10 -8.62
CA LEU A 117 -10.96 0.02 -8.55
C LEU A 117 -11.46 1.47 -8.43
N HIS A 118 -10.78 2.29 -7.60
CA HIS A 118 -11.12 3.70 -7.39
C HIS A 118 -10.91 4.61 -8.62
N LEU A 119 -10.06 4.20 -9.57
CA LEU A 119 -9.83 4.92 -10.82
C LEU A 119 -10.78 4.48 -11.94
N GLN A 120 -11.42 3.33 -11.79
CA GLN A 120 -12.36 2.80 -12.78
C GLN A 120 -13.82 3.13 -12.48
N ARG A 121 -14.17 3.23 -11.20
CA ARG A 121 -15.56 3.24 -10.76
C ARG A 121 -15.93 4.60 -10.14
N THR A 122 -16.83 5.31 -10.80
CA THR A 122 -17.50 6.49 -10.22
C THR A 122 -18.11 6.13 -8.87
N GLY A 123 -18.01 7.03 -7.89
CA GLY A 123 -18.50 6.76 -6.55
C GLY A 123 -17.61 5.81 -5.73
N THR A 124 -16.37 5.55 -6.16
CA THR A 124 -15.35 4.84 -5.35
C THR A 124 -14.15 5.75 -5.05
N LEU A 125 -13.67 5.73 -3.82
CA LEU A 125 -12.61 6.55 -3.27
C LEU A 125 -11.57 5.65 -2.60
N GLN A 126 -10.28 5.91 -2.84
CA GLN A 126 -9.21 5.32 -2.06
C GLN A 126 -8.85 6.23 -0.88
N MET A 127 -8.90 5.70 0.33
CA MET A 127 -8.38 6.35 1.54
C MET A 127 -7.07 5.65 1.91
N VAL A 128 -6.01 6.43 2.06
CA VAL A 128 -4.67 5.94 2.38
C VAL A 128 -4.29 6.52 3.73
N VAL A 129 -4.10 5.66 4.73
CA VAL A 129 -3.84 6.06 6.11
C VAL A 129 -2.43 5.66 6.49
N GLN A 130 -1.60 6.63 6.87
CA GLN A 130 -0.22 6.42 7.33
C GLN A 130 -0.09 6.70 8.84
N GLU A 131 0.80 5.97 9.51
CA GLU A 131 1.09 6.19 10.94
C GLU A 131 1.98 7.41 11.19
N SER A 132 3.00 7.61 10.35
CA SER A 132 3.99 8.68 10.47
C SER A 132 4.52 9.10 9.09
N ASP A 133 5.28 10.19 9.04
CA ASP A 133 5.91 10.73 7.82
C ASP A 133 7.38 10.30 7.73
N ASP A 134 7.61 8.99 7.84
CA ASP A 134 8.93 8.37 7.72
C ASP A 134 8.86 7.08 6.88
N TYR A 135 10.00 6.43 6.66
CA TYR A 135 10.09 5.21 5.86
C TYR A 135 9.11 4.13 6.33
N VAL A 136 9.09 3.82 7.63
CA VAL A 136 8.24 2.76 8.19
C VAL A 136 6.77 3.20 8.16
N GLY A 137 6.50 4.46 8.51
CA GLY A 137 5.16 5.06 8.42
C GLY A 137 4.56 4.95 7.03
N TYR A 138 5.36 5.15 5.97
CA TYR A 138 4.88 4.94 4.61
C TYR A 138 4.56 3.49 4.28
N LEU A 139 5.32 2.51 4.79
CA LEU A 139 4.99 1.10 4.58
C LEU A 139 3.62 0.73 5.15
N THR A 140 3.20 1.39 6.24
CA THR A 140 1.89 1.16 6.86
C THR A 140 0.71 1.51 5.96
N GLU A 141 0.91 2.36 4.94
CA GLU A 141 -0.11 2.64 3.93
C GLU A 141 -0.55 1.36 3.18
N LEU A 142 0.31 0.34 3.11
CA LEU A 142 0.04 -0.91 2.39
C LEU A 142 -0.59 -2.00 3.25
N LEU A 143 -0.83 -1.76 4.55
CA LEU A 143 -1.46 -2.75 5.42
C LEU A 143 -2.82 -3.21 4.89
N GLY A 144 -3.05 -4.52 4.94
CA GLY A 144 -4.28 -5.15 4.46
C GLY A 144 -4.39 -5.29 2.94
N LEU A 145 -3.35 -4.91 2.17
CA LEU A 145 -3.30 -5.22 0.75
C LEU A 145 -2.95 -6.69 0.50
N PRO A 146 -3.45 -7.30 -0.58
CA PRO A 146 -3.12 -8.67 -0.94
C PRO A 146 -1.68 -8.81 -1.43
N PHE A 147 -1.15 -10.03 -1.29
CA PHE A 147 0.15 -10.41 -1.84
C PHE A 147 0.03 -10.70 -3.34
N VAL A 148 0.83 -10.04 -4.17
CA VAL A 148 0.81 -10.16 -5.64
C VAL A 148 2.22 -10.44 -6.14
N ILE A 149 2.45 -11.53 -6.87
CA ILE A 149 3.78 -11.95 -7.31
C ILE A 149 3.93 -12.03 -8.84
N PRO A 150 4.94 -11.37 -9.42
CA PRO A 150 5.40 -10.04 -9.01
C PRO A 150 4.30 -9.00 -9.32
N PRO A 151 4.20 -7.91 -8.56
CA PRO A 151 3.39 -6.77 -8.97
C PRO A 151 3.94 -6.17 -10.27
N LYS A 152 3.06 -5.63 -11.12
CA LYS A 152 3.40 -5.14 -12.47
C LYS A 152 2.82 -3.75 -12.76
N LEU A 153 3.23 -3.18 -13.90
CA LEU A 153 2.66 -1.95 -14.46
C LEU A 153 1.26 -2.22 -15.05
N LEU A 154 0.29 -1.43 -14.61
CA LEU A 154 -1.09 -1.44 -15.08
C LEU A 154 -1.30 -0.37 -16.16
N GLY A 155 -0.66 -0.54 -17.32
CA GLY A 155 -0.76 0.40 -18.44
C GLY A 155 -0.44 1.84 -18.04
N ASN A 156 -1.37 2.77 -18.31
CA ASN A 156 -1.20 4.20 -18.01
C ASN A 156 -1.46 4.58 -16.53
N TYR A 157 -1.88 3.63 -15.69
CA TYR A 157 -2.17 3.93 -14.28
C TYR A 157 -0.90 4.02 -13.44
N GLY A 158 0.05 3.10 -13.65
CA GLY A 158 1.25 2.97 -12.82
C GLY A 158 1.45 1.54 -12.31
N HIS A 159 2.34 1.36 -11.34
CA HIS A 159 2.69 0.05 -10.79
C HIS A 159 1.70 -0.40 -9.71
N GLN A 160 1.35 -1.69 -9.65
CA GLN A 160 0.39 -2.24 -8.67
C GLN A 160 0.71 -1.85 -7.23
N THR A 161 1.99 -1.88 -6.84
CA THR A 161 2.44 -1.45 -5.50
C THR A 161 2.20 0.04 -5.25
N ASP A 162 2.66 0.93 -6.13
CA ASP A 162 2.49 2.38 -5.99
C ASP A 162 0.99 2.78 -6.02
N LEU A 163 0.16 2.00 -6.70
CA LEU A 163 -1.29 2.19 -6.77
C LEU A 163 -2.04 1.59 -5.57
N ARG A 164 -1.34 0.90 -4.67
CA ARG A 164 -1.90 0.22 -3.48
C ARG A 164 -2.99 -0.78 -3.88
N VAL A 165 -2.76 -1.51 -4.96
CA VAL A 165 -3.63 -2.61 -5.44
C VAL A 165 -3.19 -3.94 -4.83
N GLY A 166 -1.87 -4.12 -4.69
CA GLY A 166 -1.24 -5.29 -4.12
C GLY A 166 0.27 -5.19 -4.31
N THR A 167 1.03 -6.01 -3.60
CA THR A 167 2.49 -5.93 -3.58
C THR A 167 3.15 -7.27 -3.27
N ASP A 168 4.44 -7.39 -3.55
CA ASP A 168 5.27 -8.49 -3.02
C ASP A 168 6.19 -7.98 -1.90
N CYS A 169 7.02 -8.89 -1.39
CA CYS A 169 7.90 -8.61 -0.26
C CYS A 169 8.96 -7.54 -0.52
N ALA A 170 9.58 -7.56 -1.70
CA ALA A 170 10.62 -6.60 -2.05
C ALA A 170 10.01 -5.26 -2.45
N GLU A 171 8.91 -5.30 -3.19
CA GLU A 171 8.25 -4.09 -3.66
C GLU A 171 7.55 -3.34 -2.54
N LEU A 172 7.13 -4.01 -1.46
CA LEU A 172 6.77 -3.35 -0.21
C LEU A 172 7.93 -2.50 0.34
N ALA A 173 9.12 -3.06 0.48
CA ALA A 173 10.27 -2.31 1.01
C ALA A 173 10.65 -1.14 0.07
N ILE A 174 10.66 -1.40 -1.24
CA ILE A 174 10.94 -0.39 -2.28
C ILE A 174 9.90 0.73 -2.25
N TYR A 175 8.62 0.41 -2.02
CA TYR A 175 7.54 1.38 -1.92
C TYR A 175 7.82 2.46 -0.89
N GLY A 176 8.27 2.11 0.32
CA GLY A 176 8.58 3.10 1.35
C GLY A 176 9.61 4.13 0.89
N ARG A 177 10.68 3.70 0.21
CA ARG A 177 11.68 4.62 -0.35
C ARG A 177 11.14 5.45 -1.50
N ARG A 178 10.35 4.85 -2.39
CA ARG A 178 9.68 5.57 -3.48
C ARG A 178 8.73 6.63 -2.94
N ARG A 179 8.00 6.31 -1.87
CA ARG A 179 7.08 7.21 -1.18
C ARG A 179 7.78 8.39 -0.51
N MET A 180 9.04 8.21 -0.08
CA MET A 180 9.96 9.28 0.36
C MET A 180 10.58 10.09 -0.80
N GLY A 181 10.24 9.79 -2.06
CA GLY A 181 10.73 10.50 -3.24
C GLY A 181 12.00 9.91 -3.87
N HIS A 182 12.48 8.74 -3.43
CA HIS A 182 13.64 8.09 -4.01
C HIS A 182 13.25 7.18 -5.20
N PRO A 183 13.79 7.36 -6.40
CA PRO A 183 13.36 6.61 -7.59
C PRO A 183 13.98 5.20 -7.65
N VAL A 184 13.74 4.37 -6.64
CA VAL A 184 14.21 2.98 -6.60
C VAL A 184 13.47 2.16 -7.68
N PRO A 185 14.17 1.49 -8.60
CA PRO A 185 13.56 0.55 -9.54
C PRO A 185 12.99 -0.68 -8.83
N TYR A 186 11.89 -1.20 -9.37
CA TYR A 186 11.36 -2.52 -9.01
C TYR A 186 12.31 -3.62 -9.45
N GLY A 187 12.42 -4.71 -8.69
CA GLY A 187 13.43 -5.73 -8.98
C GLY A 187 13.40 -7.00 -8.14
N GLY A 188 12.36 -7.20 -7.32
CA GLY A 188 12.19 -8.35 -6.46
C GLY A 188 13.31 -8.51 -5.40
N PRO A 189 13.30 -9.63 -4.66
CA PRO A 189 14.25 -9.87 -3.56
C PRO A 189 15.71 -9.84 -4.00
N ARG A 190 16.03 -10.27 -5.21
CA ARG A 190 17.42 -10.21 -5.70
C ARG A 190 17.82 -8.80 -6.10
N GLY A 191 16.95 -8.07 -6.82
CA GLY A 191 17.26 -6.75 -7.36
C GLY A 191 17.38 -5.66 -6.28
N ILE A 192 16.56 -5.73 -5.23
CA ILE A 192 16.61 -4.74 -4.14
C ILE A 192 17.99 -4.63 -3.48
N ARG A 193 18.79 -5.71 -3.47
CA ARG A 193 20.14 -5.75 -2.89
C ARG A 193 21.09 -4.71 -3.50
N GLU A 194 20.86 -4.29 -4.74
CA GLU A 194 21.66 -3.26 -5.39
C GLU A 194 21.56 -1.89 -4.68
N PHE A 195 20.49 -1.67 -3.92
CA PHE A 195 20.19 -0.43 -3.19
C PHE A 195 20.42 -0.54 -1.69
N LEU A 196 21.00 -1.66 -1.24
CA LEU A 196 21.15 -2.00 0.17
C LEU A 196 22.63 -2.21 0.55
N VAL A 197 23.00 -1.81 1.76
CA VAL A 197 24.31 -2.08 2.37
C VAL A 197 24.13 -3.01 3.57
N PRO A 198 24.95 -4.07 3.70
CA PRO A 198 24.94 -4.91 4.89
C PRO A 198 25.12 -4.08 6.16
N THR A 199 24.41 -4.47 7.22
CA THR A 199 24.52 -3.86 8.54
C THR A 199 24.40 -4.93 9.62
N ASP A 200 24.81 -4.60 10.84
CA ASP A 200 24.51 -5.37 12.05
C ASP A 200 23.47 -4.65 12.94
N SER A 201 22.99 -3.47 12.51
CA SER A 201 22.06 -2.64 13.29
C SER A 201 20.61 -3.05 13.07
N VAL A 202 19.91 -3.33 14.18
CA VAL A 202 18.47 -3.59 14.21
C VAL A 202 17.80 -2.34 14.76
N VAL A 203 17.09 -1.64 13.88
CA VAL A 203 16.28 -0.45 14.20
C VAL A 203 15.07 -0.46 13.27
N PRO A 204 13.99 0.28 13.60
CA PRO A 204 12.89 0.49 12.66
C PRO A 204 13.39 0.94 11.28
N GLY A 205 12.96 0.23 10.24
CA GLY A 205 13.41 0.44 8.86
C GLY A 205 14.58 -0.44 8.41
N THR A 206 15.25 -1.17 9.29
CA THR A 206 16.24 -2.20 8.90
C THR A 206 15.56 -3.25 8.02
N VAL A 207 16.17 -3.57 6.88
CA VAL A 207 15.68 -4.59 5.96
C VAL A 207 16.24 -5.95 6.35
N VAL A 208 15.37 -6.93 6.57
CA VAL A 208 15.71 -8.33 6.84
C VAL A 208 15.54 -9.14 5.57
N HIS A 209 16.63 -9.74 5.07
CA HIS A 209 16.64 -10.44 3.79
C HIS A 209 16.91 -11.94 3.98
N TYR A 210 15.97 -12.78 3.52
CA TYR A 210 16.03 -14.24 3.66
C TYR A 210 16.42 -14.95 2.34
N GLY A 211 16.99 -14.21 1.38
CA GLY A 211 17.33 -14.72 0.05
C GLY A 211 16.16 -14.66 -0.93
N PHE A 212 15.01 -15.24 -0.58
CA PHE A 212 13.79 -15.27 -1.40
C PHE A 212 12.67 -14.36 -0.89
N GLN A 213 12.79 -13.88 0.35
CA GLN A 213 11.81 -13.04 1.04
C GLN A 213 12.51 -11.82 1.62
N VAL A 214 11.78 -10.71 1.71
CA VAL A 214 12.22 -9.46 2.34
C VAL A 214 11.18 -9.04 3.38
N SER A 215 11.64 -8.65 4.55
CA SER A 215 10.82 -8.00 5.59
C SER A 215 11.51 -6.71 6.03
N VAL A 216 10.77 -5.82 6.68
CA VAL A 216 11.32 -4.60 7.27
C VAL A 216 11.02 -4.62 8.77
N VAL A 217 12.02 -4.32 9.60
CA VAL A 217 11.82 -4.13 11.04
C VAL A 217 10.85 -2.96 11.22
N TYR A 218 9.66 -3.25 11.72
CA TYR A 218 8.66 -2.24 12.06
C TYR A 218 8.97 -1.68 13.45
N GLN A 219 9.26 -2.55 14.41
CA GLN A 219 9.62 -2.16 15.77
C GLN A 219 10.63 -3.14 16.38
N ASP A 220 11.73 -2.60 16.88
CA ASP A 220 12.71 -3.31 17.72
C ASP A 220 12.10 -3.53 19.12
N ARG A 221 11.93 -4.79 19.51
CA ARG A 221 11.35 -5.27 20.77
C ARG A 221 12.24 -6.38 21.34
N GLY A 222 11.97 -6.79 22.58
CA GLY A 222 12.79 -7.82 23.22
C GLY A 222 14.16 -7.27 23.62
N GLN A 223 15.23 -7.79 23.04
CA GLN A 223 16.60 -7.34 23.28
C GLN A 223 17.01 -6.21 22.30
N PRO A 224 17.16 -4.97 22.77
CA PRO A 224 17.43 -3.84 21.88
C PRO A 224 18.67 -4.03 21.01
N GLY A 225 18.53 -3.77 19.71
CA GLY A 225 19.60 -3.89 18.72
C GLY A 225 19.92 -5.32 18.28
N LEU A 226 19.18 -6.33 18.75
CA LEU A 226 19.30 -7.72 18.31
C LEU A 226 17.99 -8.18 17.68
N LEU A 227 18.06 -8.77 16.48
CA LEU A 227 16.88 -9.30 15.83
C LEU A 227 16.46 -10.59 16.57
N ASP A 228 15.35 -10.55 17.29
CA ASP A 228 14.83 -11.65 18.09
C ASP A 228 13.33 -11.93 17.85
N ALA A 229 12.82 -12.95 18.52
CA ALA A 229 11.47 -13.43 18.31
C ALA A 229 10.38 -12.42 18.68
N GLU A 230 10.66 -11.40 19.50
CA GLU A 230 9.68 -10.41 19.94
C GLU A 230 9.56 -9.20 18.99
N ASP A 231 10.53 -9.02 18.09
CA ASP A 231 10.51 -7.96 17.09
C ASP A 231 9.28 -8.02 16.21
N LEU A 232 8.79 -6.83 15.84
CA LEU A 232 7.74 -6.71 14.83
C LEU A 232 8.35 -6.43 13.47
N LEU A 233 7.92 -7.21 12.49
CA LEU A 233 8.24 -7.01 11.09
C LEU A 233 7.00 -6.54 10.34
N ILE A 234 7.15 -5.55 9.46
CA ILE A 234 6.20 -5.29 8.39
C ILE A 234 6.67 -6.00 7.13
N HIS A 235 5.81 -6.83 6.54
CA HIS A 235 6.13 -7.62 5.37
C HIS A 235 4.90 -7.96 4.53
N ALA A 236 5.12 -8.22 3.25
CA ALA A 236 4.13 -8.84 2.37
C ALA A 236 4.50 -10.31 2.26
N TYR A 237 3.68 -11.19 2.84
CA TYR A 237 3.98 -12.61 2.92
C TYR A 237 2.70 -13.43 2.89
N GLN A 238 2.72 -14.53 2.13
CA GLN A 238 1.59 -15.43 1.89
C GLN A 238 0.38 -14.71 1.28
N THR A 239 -0.48 -14.12 2.09
CA THR A 239 -1.79 -13.62 1.65
C THR A 239 -1.89 -12.10 1.64
N GLN A 240 -1.05 -11.40 2.43
CA GLN A 240 -1.24 -9.96 2.65
C GLN A 240 0.02 -9.23 3.12
N VAL A 241 -0.08 -7.90 3.17
CA VAL A 241 0.81 -7.04 3.96
C VAL A 241 0.32 -6.96 5.40
N ALA A 242 1.19 -7.32 6.35
CA ALA A 242 0.88 -7.29 7.77
C ALA A 242 2.08 -6.84 8.61
N ILE A 243 1.79 -6.42 9.84
CA ILE A 243 2.78 -6.30 10.91
C ILE A 243 2.61 -7.52 11.82
N GLU A 244 3.65 -8.33 11.92
CA GLU A 244 3.63 -9.57 12.68
C GLU A 244 4.88 -9.70 13.54
N ARG A 245 4.74 -10.42 14.65
CA ARG A 245 5.87 -10.75 15.50
C ARG A 245 6.73 -11.81 14.80
N LEU A 246 8.05 -11.60 14.76
CA LEU A 246 8.97 -12.49 14.06
C LEU A 246 8.84 -13.94 14.54
N GLY A 247 8.74 -14.18 15.85
CA GLY A 247 8.58 -15.51 16.42
C GLY A 247 7.30 -16.27 16.01
N ASP A 248 6.29 -15.58 15.49
CA ASP A 248 5.01 -16.17 15.09
C ASP A 248 4.93 -16.46 13.58
N VAL A 249 5.89 -16.00 12.79
CA VAL A 249 5.91 -16.21 11.33
C VAL A 249 6.88 -17.31 10.94
N ALA A 250 6.62 -17.96 9.81
CA ALA A 250 7.44 -19.07 9.29
C ALA A 250 8.89 -18.66 8.93
N LEU A 251 9.22 -17.36 9.00
CA LEU A 251 10.55 -16.82 8.76
C LEU A 251 11.47 -16.93 9.99
N TRP A 252 10.93 -17.20 11.18
CA TRP A 252 11.74 -17.39 12.37
C TRP A 252 12.72 -18.56 12.23
N GLY A 253 13.97 -18.33 12.64
CA GLY A 253 15.04 -19.32 12.55
C GLY A 253 15.60 -19.55 11.13
N MET A 254 15.05 -18.88 10.10
CA MET A 254 15.65 -18.90 8.77
C MET A 254 16.94 -18.08 8.73
N PRO A 255 17.95 -18.48 7.94
CA PRO A 255 19.12 -17.64 7.70
C PRO A 255 18.72 -16.30 7.08
N TYR A 256 19.22 -15.21 7.65
CA TYR A 256 18.96 -13.86 7.17
C TYR A 256 20.25 -13.04 7.08
N GLN A 257 20.16 -11.94 6.33
CA GLN A 257 21.13 -10.85 6.35
C GLN A 257 20.40 -9.52 6.55
N LEU A 258 20.94 -8.68 7.42
CA LEU A 258 20.41 -7.35 7.69
C LEU A 258 21.01 -6.32 6.73
N TYR A 259 20.18 -5.36 6.36
CA TYR A 259 20.56 -4.29 5.45
C TYR A 259 19.99 -2.94 5.87
N GLN A 260 20.70 -1.89 5.47
CA GLN A 260 20.21 -0.52 5.42
C GLN A 260 20.15 -0.03 3.97
N TRP A 261 19.33 0.98 3.72
CA TRP A 261 19.30 1.65 2.42
C TRP A 261 20.61 2.40 2.16
N LYS A 262 21.10 2.33 0.92
CA LYS A 262 22.21 3.17 0.45
C LYS A 262 21.74 4.61 0.31
N GLU A 263 22.23 5.52 1.15
CA GLU A 263 21.85 6.94 1.05
C GLU A 263 22.50 7.66 -0.16
N SER A 264 23.69 7.21 -0.59
CA SER A 264 24.43 7.84 -1.70
C SER A 264 23.81 7.61 -3.09
N THR A 265 22.92 6.63 -3.25
CA THR A 265 22.24 6.32 -4.51
C THR A 265 21.15 7.33 -4.88
N PHE A 266 20.81 8.26 -3.98
CA PHE A 266 19.66 9.14 -4.15
C PHE A 266 19.95 10.62 -3.95
N SER A 267 21.22 11.02 -4.03
CA SER A 267 21.54 12.45 -4.21
C SER A 267 20.71 12.96 -5.39
N PRO A 268 19.90 14.02 -5.21
CA PRO A 268 19.30 14.68 -6.35
C PRO A 268 20.45 15.02 -7.28
N LEU A 269 20.30 14.70 -8.58
CA LEU A 269 21.14 15.27 -9.62
C LEU A 269 21.42 16.72 -9.23
N GLY A 270 22.71 17.05 -9.07
CA GLY A 270 23.17 18.29 -8.45
C GLY A 270 22.33 19.48 -8.89
N LYS A 271 22.03 20.34 -7.90
CA LYS A 271 21.50 21.68 -8.15
C LYS A 271 22.18 22.36 -9.34
#